data_AF-A0A2E0N9S6-F1
#
_entry.id   AF-A0A2E0N9S6-F1
#
_cell.length_a   1.000
_cell.length_b   1.000
_cell.length_c   1.000
_cell.angle_alpha   90.00
_cell.angle_beta   90.00
_cell.angle_gamma   90.00
#
_symmetry.space_group_name_H-M   'P 1'
#
loop_
_entity.id
_entity.type
_entity.pdbx_description
1 polymer ?
#
loop_
_entity_poly.entity_id
_entity_poly.type
_entity_poly.pdbx_seq_one_letter_code
_entity_poly.pdbx_strand_id
1 'polypeptide(L)'
;MSFEVPMMFLELIAHYYDTAGIDNDGDGLIDEDPFGDMDGDGILDDDGDCTSLAPSFQDSNGDGDLCGPGDLGVDEDFSEQWITDLVNSREIYLVPMLNTDGLRYDMEEYCGPTAWENCATSGWRKNLRDNTVTGISPLPDIDEEVDEGCDGVDLNRNFQFEWGAPLGATGPLFPGACYAGQNNDVYNGPVDDTDNDGDGQINEDHVDGNDDDADGLVDEDWWGGNSEPETKFIQDLTEMNDDDGDGGSDFGITLSWHSFSELVLYPWGHCTGCQTDDHLELIYHGDKMAEMTSYENIQSSDLYPTTGDYCDWQYGAHGSYCYTMEIGTAFHQQPEDINSIALENIGVPFYIAEIADDPRERARIGLEQADKSQWIVSPDNLTVPEEGNVPITMCVDPIFPWTSNTNYSHVMWRMVQPSRAQSDFGASEWIEEPWQMTGFNETGQNCTLTNMQEGILISADLPVPEDKSGKLHYKSMLGTRSGTFPFAYPVPMGTYYVVDIPYRAPFGSAALSFMLFAIVAGAVWGGLAKCLHLILSGDDENIEWNKEDPAGA
;
A
#
# COMPACT_ATOMS: atom_id res chain seq x y z
N MET A 1 -13.80 18.32 5.36
CA MET A 1 -13.88 16.85 5.26
C MET A 1 -12.72 16.28 4.44
N SER A 2 -12.56 16.66 3.16
CA SER A 2 -11.59 16.03 2.25
C SER A 2 -10.11 16.11 2.65
N PHE A 3 -9.72 17.05 3.52
CA PHE A 3 -8.36 17.10 4.07
C PHE A 3 -8.16 16.25 5.34
N GLU A 4 -9.22 15.71 5.94
CA GLU A 4 -9.13 14.92 7.17
C GLU A 4 -8.53 13.53 6.90
N VAL A 5 -8.96 12.85 5.82
CA VAL A 5 -8.42 11.53 5.42
C VAL A 5 -6.91 11.55 5.20
N PRO A 6 -6.33 12.45 4.36
CA PRO A 6 -4.88 12.48 4.19
C PRO A 6 -4.14 12.86 5.48
N MET A 7 -4.74 13.68 6.37
CA MET A 7 -4.14 13.98 7.67
C MET A 7 -4.14 12.77 8.60
N MET A 8 -5.23 11.98 8.61
CA MET A 8 -5.33 10.74 9.36
C MET A 8 -4.35 9.68 8.84
N PHE A 9 -4.20 9.55 7.53
CA PHE A 9 -3.20 8.68 6.91
C PHE A 9 -1.78 9.04 7.33
N LEU A 10 -1.45 10.34 7.34
CA LEU A 10 -0.16 10.82 7.83
C LEU A 10 0.05 10.51 9.32
N GLU A 11 -1.00 10.66 10.14
CA GLU A 11 -0.95 10.33 11.57
C GLU A 11 -0.69 8.84 11.79
N LEU A 12 -1.38 7.96 11.06
CA LEU A 12 -1.19 6.51 11.15
C LEU A 12 0.22 6.09 10.77
N ILE A 13 0.74 6.59 9.64
CA ILE A 13 2.14 6.35 9.25
C ILE A 13 3.09 6.83 10.35
N ALA A 14 2.91 8.05 10.84
CA ALA A 14 3.80 8.61 11.86
C ALA A 14 3.73 7.85 13.20
N HIS A 15 2.58 7.25 13.51
CA HIS A 15 2.36 6.48 14.73
C HIS A 15 2.99 5.08 14.67
N TYR A 16 2.77 4.37 13.57
CA TYR A 16 3.09 2.95 13.41
C TYR A 16 4.40 2.66 12.66
N TYR A 17 5.05 3.66 12.09
CA TYR A 17 6.34 3.47 11.44
C TYR A 17 7.41 2.95 12.43
N ASP A 18 8.13 1.90 12.04
CA ASP A 18 9.11 1.17 12.85
C ASP A 18 8.54 0.51 14.14
N THR A 19 7.21 0.38 14.26
CA THR A 19 6.61 -0.45 15.32
C THR A 19 6.48 -1.90 14.87
N ALA A 20 6.57 -2.82 15.83
CA ALA A 20 6.30 -4.24 15.59
C ALA A 20 4.83 -4.51 15.90
N GLY A 21 4.23 -5.53 15.27
CA GLY A 21 2.88 -6.05 15.49
C GLY A 21 2.30 -5.70 16.86
N ILE A 22 1.38 -4.75 16.90
CA ILE A 22 0.66 -4.34 18.11
C ILE A 22 -0.75 -4.94 18.04
N ASP A 23 -1.22 -5.48 19.16
CA ASP A 23 -2.62 -5.83 19.39
C ASP A 23 -3.39 -4.52 19.56
N ASN A 24 -3.83 -3.94 18.45
CA ASN A 24 -4.27 -2.55 18.40
C ASN A 24 -5.76 -2.39 18.81
N ASP A 25 -6.54 -3.46 18.69
CA ASP A 25 -7.96 -3.58 19.04
C ASP A 25 -8.15 -4.26 20.43
N GLY A 26 -7.14 -4.99 20.92
CA GLY A 26 -7.05 -5.54 22.27
C GLY A 26 -7.65 -6.93 22.44
N ASP A 27 -7.84 -7.69 21.35
CA ASP A 27 -8.39 -9.04 21.38
C ASP A 27 -7.32 -10.12 21.72
N GLY A 28 -6.04 -9.73 21.68
CA GLY A 28 -4.88 -10.56 22.02
C GLY A 28 -4.22 -11.24 20.82
N LEU A 29 -4.65 -10.91 19.61
CA LEU A 29 -4.07 -11.27 18.34
C LEU A 29 -3.37 -10.04 17.72
N ILE A 30 -2.66 -10.24 16.59
CA ILE A 30 -1.86 -9.20 15.94
C ILE A 30 -1.85 -9.43 14.43
N ASP A 31 -1.82 -8.34 13.66
CA ASP A 31 -1.63 -8.36 12.21
C ASP A 31 -2.73 -9.18 11.48
N GLU A 32 -4.00 -9.02 11.86
CA GLU A 32 -5.11 -9.89 11.46
C GLU A 32 -5.90 -9.42 10.24
N ASP A 33 -6.14 -8.10 10.11
CA ASP A 33 -7.06 -7.57 9.10
C ASP A 33 -6.38 -6.57 8.14
N PRO A 34 -6.15 -6.94 6.87
CA PRO A 34 -5.69 -5.99 5.87
C PRO A 34 -6.84 -5.12 5.34
N PHE A 35 -6.52 -3.96 4.79
CA PHE A 35 -7.55 -3.11 4.17
C PHE A 35 -8.26 -3.80 2.98
N GLY A 36 -9.59 -3.90 3.04
CA GLY A 36 -10.47 -4.40 1.98
C GLY A 36 -10.63 -5.93 1.93
N ASP A 37 -11.55 -6.44 1.10
CA ASP A 37 -11.79 -7.90 0.94
C ASP A 37 -10.60 -8.60 0.26
N MET A 38 -9.70 -9.14 1.08
CA MET A 38 -8.49 -9.77 0.59
C MET A 38 -8.73 -11.22 0.15
N ASP A 39 -9.53 -11.96 0.90
CA ASP A 39 -9.79 -13.37 0.63
C ASP A 39 -10.73 -13.59 -0.58
N GLY A 40 -11.44 -12.54 -0.98
CA GLY A 40 -12.32 -12.45 -2.13
C GLY A 40 -13.67 -13.12 -1.93
N ASP A 41 -14.14 -13.26 -0.69
CA ASP A 41 -15.45 -13.84 -0.36
C ASP A 41 -16.62 -12.83 -0.40
N GLY A 42 -16.30 -11.54 -0.53
CA GLY A 42 -17.23 -10.41 -0.57
C GLY A 42 -17.57 -9.82 0.78
N ILE A 43 -16.80 -10.14 1.83
CA ILE A 43 -16.91 -9.60 3.19
C ILE A 43 -15.59 -8.88 3.51
N LEU A 44 -15.67 -7.71 4.13
CA LEU A 44 -14.47 -6.93 4.51
C LEU A 44 -13.87 -7.39 5.84
N ASP A 45 -14.69 -7.96 6.73
CA ASP A 45 -14.29 -8.59 8.00
C ASP A 45 -13.56 -9.94 7.73
N ASP A 46 -12.28 -9.88 7.34
CA ASP A 46 -11.46 -11.04 6.95
C ASP A 46 -11.12 -11.96 8.15
N ASP A 47 -11.08 -11.44 9.38
CA ASP A 47 -10.72 -12.18 10.60
C ASP A 47 -11.94 -12.59 11.48
N GLY A 48 -13.09 -11.97 11.27
CA GLY A 48 -14.34 -12.26 11.94
C GLY A 48 -14.56 -11.51 13.26
N ASP A 49 -13.82 -10.44 13.53
CA ASP A 49 -13.88 -9.69 14.78
C ASP A 49 -15.20 -8.89 14.88
N CYS A 50 -15.64 -8.24 13.81
CA CYS A 50 -16.87 -7.46 13.74
C CYS A 50 -18.05 -8.39 13.86
N THR A 51 -18.03 -9.51 13.13
CA THR A 51 -19.06 -10.55 13.27
C THR A 51 -19.09 -11.18 14.68
N SER A 52 -17.99 -11.12 15.42
CA SER A 52 -17.90 -11.55 16.82
C SER A 52 -18.45 -10.53 17.83
N LEU A 53 -18.60 -9.25 17.44
CA LEU A 53 -19.24 -8.22 18.26
C LEU A 53 -20.73 -8.49 18.50
N ALA A 54 -21.31 -7.81 19.49
CA ALA A 54 -22.76 -7.90 19.69
C ALA A 54 -23.48 -7.22 18.50
N PRO A 55 -24.66 -7.71 18.04
CA PRO A 55 -25.35 -7.18 16.86
C PRO A 55 -25.73 -5.68 16.90
N SER A 56 -25.56 -5.01 18.03
CA SER A 56 -25.75 -3.56 18.16
C SER A 56 -24.51 -2.73 17.86
N PHE A 57 -23.35 -3.38 17.68
CA PHE A 57 -22.06 -2.76 17.37
C PHE A 57 -21.55 -3.14 15.97
N GLN A 58 -22.25 -4.04 15.28
CA GLN A 58 -21.95 -4.44 13.91
C GLN A 58 -22.39 -3.42 12.86
N ASP A 59 -23.09 -2.35 13.26
CA ASP A 59 -23.47 -1.21 12.42
C ASP A 59 -23.23 0.01 13.31
N SER A 60 -21.94 0.25 13.53
CA SER A 60 -21.41 1.23 14.46
C SER A 60 -21.46 2.65 13.88
N ASN A 61 -21.34 2.77 12.56
CA ASN A 61 -21.46 4.02 11.82
C ASN A 61 -22.93 4.38 11.52
N GLY A 62 -23.87 3.41 11.58
CA GLY A 62 -25.30 3.62 11.44
C GLY A 62 -25.80 3.71 10.00
N ASP A 63 -25.02 3.26 9.02
CA ASP A 63 -25.38 3.27 7.58
C ASP A 63 -26.33 2.12 7.19
N GLY A 64 -26.43 1.09 8.03
CA GLY A 64 -27.30 -0.07 7.86
C GLY A 64 -26.64 -1.27 7.16
N ASP A 65 -25.37 -1.18 6.79
CA ASP A 65 -24.56 -2.25 6.25
C ASP A 65 -23.72 -2.87 7.37
N LEU A 66 -24.13 -4.06 7.84
CA LEU A 66 -23.50 -4.71 8.99
C LEU A 66 -22.08 -5.20 8.67
N CYS A 67 -21.09 -4.77 9.45
CA CYS A 67 -19.67 -5.04 9.24
C CYS A 67 -19.23 -4.55 7.85
N GLY A 68 -19.69 -3.35 7.51
CA GLY A 68 -19.29 -2.65 6.29
C GLY A 68 -18.09 -1.72 6.51
N PRO A 69 -17.68 -0.98 5.47
CA PRO A 69 -16.61 0.00 5.57
C PRO A 69 -16.78 0.99 6.74
N GLY A 70 -15.72 1.16 7.53
CA GLY A 70 -15.69 2.10 8.64
C GLY A 70 -16.51 1.68 9.87
N ASP A 71 -16.99 0.44 9.92
CA ASP A 71 -17.52 -0.16 11.14
C ASP A 71 -16.42 -0.67 12.08
N LEU A 72 -16.72 -0.68 13.38
CA LEU A 72 -15.84 -1.25 14.39
C LEU A 72 -15.53 -2.72 14.11
N GLY A 73 -14.24 -3.06 14.17
CA GLY A 73 -13.65 -4.33 13.80
C GLY A 73 -13.26 -4.44 12.32
N VAL A 74 -13.85 -3.66 11.42
CA VAL A 74 -13.50 -3.74 10.00
C VAL A 74 -12.24 -2.92 9.71
N ASP A 75 -11.23 -3.54 9.10
CA ASP A 75 -9.95 -2.95 8.71
C ASP A 75 -9.15 -2.34 9.90
N GLU A 76 -9.34 -2.85 11.12
CA GLU A 76 -8.78 -2.24 12.34
C GLU A 76 -7.39 -2.78 12.74
N ASP A 77 -6.97 -4.00 12.35
CA ASP A 77 -5.70 -4.65 12.78
C ASP A 77 -4.69 -4.95 11.65
N PHE A 78 -4.39 -3.93 10.84
CA PHE A 78 -3.38 -4.03 9.78
C PHE A 78 -1.96 -4.26 10.30
N SER A 79 -1.10 -4.88 9.48
CA SER A 79 0.28 -5.12 9.90
C SER A 79 1.15 -3.85 9.91
N GLU A 80 1.70 -3.47 11.06
CA GLU A 80 2.60 -2.29 11.14
C GLU A 80 3.94 -2.52 10.43
N GLN A 81 4.37 -3.79 10.36
CA GLN A 81 5.54 -4.14 9.56
C GLN A 81 5.27 -3.88 8.07
N TRP A 82 4.04 -4.13 7.60
CA TRP A 82 3.64 -3.81 6.23
C TRP A 82 3.66 -2.30 5.98
N ILE A 83 3.17 -1.46 6.90
CA ILE A 83 3.29 0.01 6.79
C ILE A 83 4.76 0.42 6.68
N THR A 84 5.62 -0.16 7.54
CA THR A 84 7.05 0.15 7.53
C THR A 84 7.71 -0.26 6.21
N ASP A 85 7.37 -1.43 5.68
CA ASP A 85 7.90 -1.93 4.40
C ASP A 85 7.40 -1.07 3.23
N LEU A 86 6.14 -0.62 3.28
CA LEU A 86 5.54 0.26 2.29
C LEU A 86 6.25 1.62 2.25
N VAL A 87 6.41 2.27 3.41
CA VAL A 87 7.12 3.56 3.51
C VAL A 87 8.59 3.44 3.10
N ASN A 88 9.26 2.33 3.41
CA ASN A 88 10.65 2.11 3.01
C ASN A 88 10.83 1.83 1.50
N SER A 89 9.75 1.51 0.78
CA SER A 89 9.77 1.14 -0.64
C SER A 89 9.06 2.13 -1.55
N ARG A 90 8.55 3.24 -1.02
CA ARG A 90 7.80 4.27 -1.74
C ARG A 90 8.24 5.66 -1.32
N GLU A 91 8.16 6.61 -2.24
CA GLU A 91 8.21 8.03 -1.92
C GLU A 91 6.77 8.57 -1.96
N ILE A 92 6.25 8.93 -0.78
CA ILE A 92 4.86 9.35 -0.63
C ILE A 92 4.82 10.86 -0.47
N TYR A 93 4.16 11.53 -1.41
CA TYR A 93 3.96 12.98 -1.40
C TYR A 93 2.53 13.28 -0.97
N LEU A 94 2.40 14.19 0.00
CA LEU A 94 1.11 14.54 0.57
C LEU A 94 0.97 16.06 0.58
N VAL A 95 -0.04 16.56 -0.13
CA VAL A 95 -0.46 17.96 -0.12
C VAL A 95 -1.79 18.01 0.64
N PRO A 96 -1.78 18.30 1.96
CA PRO A 96 -3.00 18.16 2.77
C PRO A 96 -4.10 19.12 2.33
N MET A 97 -3.70 20.27 1.80
CA MET A 97 -4.60 21.34 1.43
C MET A 97 -3.96 22.24 0.38
N LEU A 98 -4.54 22.24 -0.82
CA LEU A 98 -4.07 23.06 -1.93
C LEU A 98 -4.62 24.49 -1.87
N ASN A 99 -5.93 24.64 -1.64
CA ASN A 99 -6.63 25.92 -1.62
C ASN A 99 -6.84 26.45 -0.19
N THR A 100 -5.76 26.88 0.47
CA THR A 100 -5.82 27.38 1.85
C THR A 100 -6.59 28.68 1.98
N ASP A 101 -6.48 29.55 0.97
CA ASP A 101 -7.09 30.88 0.96
C ASP A 101 -8.62 30.76 0.84
N GLY A 102 -9.10 29.93 -0.09
CA GLY A 102 -10.52 29.65 -0.26
C GLY A 102 -11.14 28.98 0.97
N LEU A 103 -10.47 27.99 1.57
CA LEU A 103 -11.00 27.34 2.79
C LEU A 103 -11.14 28.34 3.93
N ARG A 104 -10.14 29.18 4.14
CA ARG A 104 -10.16 30.15 5.23
C ARG A 104 -11.29 31.16 5.04
N TYR A 105 -11.51 31.64 3.81
CA TYR A 105 -12.63 32.51 3.49
C TYR A 105 -13.98 31.82 3.73
N ASP A 106 -14.11 30.56 3.35
CA ASP A 106 -15.32 29.77 3.59
C ASP A 106 -15.67 29.68 5.08
N MET A 107 -14.67 29.35 5.91
CA MET A 107 -14.82 29.15 7.35
C MET A 107 -14.99 30.46 8.14
N GLU A 108 -14.31 31.53 7.75
CA GLU A 108 -14.26 32.78 8.52
C GLU A 108 -15.34 33.78 8.08
N GLU A 109 -15.69 33.84 6.79
CA GLU A 109 -16.50 34.91 6.21
C GLU A 109 -17.75 34.41 5.48
N TYR A 110 -17.67 33.40 4.61
CA TYR A 110 -18.78 32.97 3.74
C TYR A 110 -19.83 32.12 4.47
N CYS A 111 -19.46 30.93 4.93
CA CYS A 111 -20.36 30.00 5.63
C CYS A 111 -20.26 30.10 7.15
N GLY A 112 -19.07 30.44 7.65
CA GLY A 112 -18.81 30.59 9.07
C GLY A 112 -18.51 29.26 9.80
N PRO A 113 -18.24 29.32 11.11
CA PRO A 113 -17.74 28.18 11.89
C PRO A 113 -18.80 27.12 12.20
N THR A 114 -20.06 27.32 11.81
CA THR A 114 -21.17 26.36 12.00
C THR A 114 -21.76 25.92 10.66
N ALA A 115 -20.93 25.93 9.60
CA ALA A 115 -21.35 25.70 8.23
C ALA A 115 -22.17 24.42 8.03
N TRP A 116 -21.97 23.38 8.84
CA TRP A 116 -22.77 22.15 8.82
C TRP A 116 -24.27 22.38 9.13
N GLU A 117 -24.64 23.48 9.79
CA GLU A 117 -26.05 23.79 10.12
C GLU A 117 -26.74 24.62 9.02
N ASN A 118 -26.02 25.56 8.40
CA ASN A 118 -26.58 26.57 7.50
C ASN A 118 -26.14 26.45 6.04
N CYS A 119 -25.06 25.72 5.78
CA CYS A 119 -24.37 25.65 4.49
C CYS A 119 -23.86 24.23 4.13
N ALA A 120 -24.39 23.16 4.72
CA ALA A 120 -23.88 21.79 4.53
C ALA A 120 -23.54 21.39 3.08
N THR A 121 -24.36 21.81 2.10
CA THR A 121 -24.22 21.50 0.67
C THR A 121 -23.92 22.73 -0.19
N SER A 122 -23.36 23.78 0.40
CA SER A 122 -22.93 25.00 -0.31
C SER A 122 -21.69 25.59 0.34
N GLY A 123 -20.77 26.16 -0.41
CA GLY A 123 -19.60 26.80 0.19
C GLY A 123 -18.84 27.62 -0.83
N TRP A 124 -17.80 28.30 -0.36
CA TRP A 124 -16.81 28.88 -1.23
C TRP A 124 -15.93 27.77 -1.83
N ARG A 125 -15.81 27.77 -3.17
CA ARG A 125 -15.14 26.68 -3.92
C ARG A 125 -13.78 27.08 -4.48
N LYS A 126 -13.69 28.28 -5.05
CA LYS A 126 -12.55 28.73 -5.85
C LYS A 126 -11.39 29.22 -4.97
N ASN A 127 -10.25 29.55 -5.56
CA ASN A 127 -9.23 30.33 -4.84
C ASN A 127 -9.70 31.80 -4.65
N LEU A 128 -8.85 32.69 -4.15
CA LEU A 128 -9.19 34.11 -3.90
C LEU A 128 -8.53 35.08 -4.89
N ARG A 129 -8.25 34.66 -6.11
CA ARG A 129 -7.72 35.56 -7.14
C ARG A 129 -8.70 36.70 -7.44
N ASP A 130 -8.26 37.94 -7.28
CA ASP A 130 -9.01 39.12 -7.74
C ASP A 130 -9.09 39.14 -9.27
N ASN A 131 -10.31 39.02 -9.80
CA ASN A 131 -10.59 39.03 -11.23
C ASN A 131 -11.17 40.37 -11.71
N THR A 132 -11.28 41.35 -10.81
CA THR A 132 -11.87 42.66 -11.13
C THR A 132 -10.92 43.54 -11.94
N VAL A 133 -11.51 44.45 -12.74
CA VAL A 133 -10.75 45.38 -13.60
C VAL A 133 -9.90 46.38 -12.79
N THR A 134 -10.21 46.57 -11.50
CA THR A 134 -9.48 47.47 -10.60
C THR A 134 -8.13 46.89 -10.16
N GLY A 135 -8.02 45.56 -9.99
CA GLY A 135 -6.78 44.85 -9.66
C GLY A 135 -5.73 44.81 -10.78
N ILE A 136 -6.13 45.05 -12.04
CA ILE A 136 -5.24 45.06 -13.22
C ILE A 136 -4.64 46.46 -13.48
N SER A 137 -5.06 47.48 -12.70
CA SER A 137 -4.61 48.86 -12.89
C SER A 137 -3.43 49.23 -11.97
N PRO A 138 -2.50 50.12 -12.37
CA PRO A 138 -1.46 50.64 -11.48
C PRO A 138 -1.98 51.61 -10.41
N LEU A 139 -3.31 51.73 -10.25
CA LEU A 139 -3.94 52.49 -9.18
C LEU A 139 -4.18 51.55 -7.99
N PRO A 140 -4.12 52.06 -6.74
CA PRO A 140 -4.51 51.25 -5.59
C PRO A 140 -5.93 50.75 -5.80
N ASP A 141 -6.11 49.45 -5.66
CA ASP A 141 -7.42 48.85 -5.66
C ASP A 141 -8.26 49.49 -4.54
N ILE A 142 -9.45 49.93 -4.90
CA ILE A 142 -10.37 50.65 -4.00
C ILE A 142 -11.51 49.75 -3.54
N ASP A 143 -11.65 48.57 -4.14
CA ASP A 143 -12.65 47.55 -3.83
C ASP A 143 -11.92 46.24 -3.49
N GLU A 144 -11.19 46.22 -2.36
CA GLU A 144 -10.40 45.08 -1.82
C GLU A 144 -11.30 43.97 -1.20
N GLU A 145 -12.62 44.09 -1.30
CA GLU A 145 -13.57 43.09 -0.81
C GLU A 145 -13.81 42.02 -1.87
N VAL A 146 -13.86 40.75 -1.45
CA VAL A 146 -14.09 39.60 -2.36
C VAL A 146 -15.44 39.75 -3.07
N ASP A 147 -15.42 39.80 -4.40
CA ASP A 147 -16.62 39.69 -5.22
C ASP A 147 -16.95 38.21 -5.42
N GLU A 148 -17.89 37.70 -4.63
CA GLU A 148 -18.31 36.28 -4.67
C GLU A 148 -18.80 35.83 -6.05
N GLY A 149 -19.27 36.75 -6.88
CA GLY A 149 -19.72 36.45 -8.24
C GLY A 149 -18.57 36.34 -9.25
N CYS A 150 -17.37 36.78 -8.91
CA CYS A 150 -16.31 37.03 -9.88
C CYS A 150 -14.94 36.51 -9.49
N ASP A 151 -14.55 36.72 -8.25
CA ASP A 151 -13.22 36.40 -7.76
C ASP A 151 -13.03 34.90 -7.62
N GLY A 152 -11.79 34.48 -7.79
CA GLY A 152 -11.38 33.10 -7.74
C GLY A 152 -11.47 32.37 -9.08
N VAL A 153 -10.59 31.39 -9.22
CA VAL A 153 -10.53 30.38 -10.26
C VAL A 153 -10.83 29.01 -9.65
N ASP A 154 -11.60 28.19 -10.36
CA ASP A 154 -11.77 26.78 -10.00
C ASP A 154 -10.48 26.04 -10.35
N LEU A 155 -9.72 25.67 -9.33
CA LEU A 155 -8.44 24.99 -9.50
C LEU A 155 -8.59 23.65 -10.24
N ASN A 156 -9.71 22.95 -10.08
CA ASN A 156 -9.98 21.69 -10.78
C ASN A 156 -10.57 21.90 -12.19
N ARG A 157 -10.43 23.11 -12.75
CA ARG A 157 -10.67 23.45 -14.17
C ARG A 157 -9.48 24.17 -14.78
N ASN A 158 -8.36 24.22 -14.05
CA ASN A 158 -7.22 25.06 -14.38
C ASN A 158 -5.96 24.23 -14.66
N PHE A 159 -6.06 22.94 -14.98
CA PHE A 159 -4.94 22.17 -15.53
C PHE A 159 -4.95 22.22 -17.07
N GLN A 160 -3.80 22.00 -17.70
CA GLN A 160 -3.59 22.29 -19.13
C GLN A 160 -4.20 21.25 -20.09
N PHE A 161 -4.31 20.00 -19.66
CA PHE A 161 -4.82 18.92 -20.53
C PHE A 161 -6.29 19.18 -20.89
N GLU A 162 -6.56 19.27 -22.19
CA GLU A 162 -7.90 19.52 -22.75
C GLU A 162 -8.59 20.78 -22.15
N TRP A 163 -7.79 21.78 -21.76
CA TRP A 163 -8.29 22.98 -21.09
C TRP A 163 -9.24 23.78 -22.00
N GLY A 164 -10.45 24.06 -21.51
CA GLY A 164 -11.41 24.90 -22.24
C GLY A 164 -12.02 24.24 -23.49
N ALA A 165 -11.80 22.94 -23.70
CA ALA A 165 -12.32 22.20 -24.86
C ALA A 165 -13.87 22.31 -24.98
N PRO A 166 -14.41 22.63 -26.17
CA PRO A 166 -15.84 22.95 -26.36
C PRO A 166 -16.79 21.73 -26.35
N LEU A 167 -16.36 20.57 -25.83
CA LEU A 167 -17.01 19.26 -26.00
C LEU A 167 -18.23 19.00 -25.10
N GLY A 168 -18.88 20.04 -24.59
CA GLY A 168 -20.09 19.92 -23.75
C GLY A 168 -19.82 19.91 -22.25
N ALA A 169 -18.59 20.20 -21.84
CA ALA A 169 -18.21 20.46 -20.46
C ALA A 169 -18.76 21.81 -19.95
N THR A 170 -18.96 21.89 -18.64
CA THR A 170 -19.32 23.12 -17.93
C THR A 170 -18.14 24.09 -17.95
N GLY A 171 -17.99 24.84 -19.03
CA GLY A 171 -17.10 26.00 -19.15
C GLY A 171 -17.91 27.30 -19.35
N PRO A 172 -17.34 28.47 -19.05
CA PRO A 172 -17.96 29.74 -19.42
C PRO A 172 -18.14 29.83 -20.94
N LEU A 173 -19.29 30.36 -21.40
CA LEU A 173 -19.59 30.60 -22.82
C LEU A 173 -18.55 31.48 -23.55
N PHE A 174 -17.70 32.19 -22.80
CA PHE A 174 -16.54 32.92 -23.28
C PHE A 174 -15.38 32.72 -22.27
N PRO A 175 -14.29 32.05 -22.65
CA PRO A 175 -13.08 31.94 -21.82
C PRO A 175 -12.53 33.32 -21.43
N GLY A 176 -12.01 33.47 -20.21
CA GLY A 176 -11.23 34.64 -19.79
C GLY A 176 -11.98 35.93 -19.44
N ALA A 177 -13.32 35.93 -19.26
CA ALA A 177 -14.03 37.13 -18.79
C ALA A 177 -15.12 36.81 -17.75
N CYS A 178 -14.87 37.22 -16.51
CA CYS A 178 -15.93 37.34 -15.51
C CYS A 178 -16.80 38.58 -15.80
N TYR A 179 -18.12 38.39 -15.82
CA TYR A 179 -19.08 39.50 -15.89
C TYR A 179 -19.80 39.62 -14.55
N ALA A 180 -19.63 40.77 -13.87
CA ALA A 180 -20.26 41.06 -12.58
C ALA A 180 -21.75 40.66 -12.55
N GLY A 181 -22.12 39.82 -11.58
CA GLY A 181 -23.49 39.32 -11.38
C GLY A 181 -23.80 37.97 -12.01
N GLN A 182 -22.81 37.25 -12.56
CA GLN A 182 -22.95 35.84 -12.94
C GLN A 182 -22.02 34.97 -12.08
N ASN A 183 -22.58 34.18 -11.16
CA ASN A 183 -21.81 33.16 -10.44
C ASN A 183 -21.24 32.15 -11.45
N ASN A 184 -19.92 32.14 -11.57
CA ASN A 184 -19.19 31.13 -12.32
C ASN A 184 -18.29 30.36 -11.36
N ASP A 185 -18.88 29.39 -10.66
CA ASP A 185 -18.19 28.52 -9.70
C ASP A 185 -17.20 27.55 -10.37
N VAL A 186 -17.23 27.48 -11.70
CA VAL A 186 -16.38 26.62 -12.55
C VAL A 186 -15.49 27.44 -13.50
N TYR A 187 -15.14 28.68 -13.11
CA TYR A 187 -14.27 29.52 -13.92
C TYR A 187 -12.87 28.89 -14.05
N ASN A 188 -12.46 28.60 -15.29
CA ASN A 188 -11.25 27.85 -15.64
C ASN A 188 -9.96 28.68 -15.67
N GLY A 189 -10.04 29.99 -15.41
CA GLY A 189 -8.92 30.92 -15.43
C GLY A 189 -8.82 31.73 -16.74
N PRO A 190 -7.87 32.68 -16.80
CA PRO A 190 -7.57 33.42 -18.01
C PRO A 190 -6.99 32.52 -19.10
N VAL A 191 -7.16 32.93 -20.36
CA VAL A 191 -6.41 32.36 -21.49
C VAL A 191 -4.93 32.73 -21.38
N ASP A 192 -4.07 31.87 -21.91
CA ASP A 192 -2.68 32.23 -22.18
C ASP A 192 -2.60 32.89 -23.58
N ASP A 193 -1.80 33.94 -23.72
CA ASP A 193 -1.57 34.64 -25.00
C ASP A 193 -0.04 34.71 -25.29
N THR A 194 0.71 33.76 -24.71
CA THR A 194 2.16 33.67 -24.87
C THR A 194 2.49 32.89 -26.14
N ASP A 195 3.35 33.49 -26.97
CA ASP A 195 3.99 32.91 -28.14
C ASP A 195 5.28 32.23 -27.64
N ASN A 196 5.18 30.95 -27.31
CA ASN A 196 6.20 30.16 -26.62
C ASN A 196 7.32 29.75 -27.57
N ASP A 197 7.05 29.58 -28.85
CA ASP A 197 8.00 29.14 -29.86
C ASP A 197 8.59 30.30 -30.72
N GLY A 198 7.96 31.49 -30.66
CA GLY A 198 8.40 32.72 -31.29
C GLY A 198 8.02 32.87 -32.76
N ASP A 199 7.05 32.10 -33.24
CA ASP A 199 6.60 32.11 -34.64
C ASP A 199 5.60 33.26 -34.94
N GLY A 200 5.02 33.85 -33.90
CA GLY A 200 4.07 34.96 -33.95
C GLY A 200 2.59 34.55 -34.03
N GLN A 201 2.29 33.28 -33.83
CA GLN A 201 0.98 32.72 -33.57
C GLN A 201 0.80 32.53 -32.05
N ILE A 202 -0.41 32.18 -31.62
CA ILE A 202 -0.81 31.95 -30.22
C ILE A 202 -2.01 31.00 -30.23
N ASN A 203 -2.21 30.19 -29.18
CA ASN A 203 -3.35 29.27 -29.04
C ASN A 203 -3.38 28.20 -30.13
N GLU A 204 -2.28 27.46 -30.30
CA GLU A 204 -2.09 26.51 -31.40
C GLU A 204 -2.47 25.08 -31.00
N ASP A 205 -1.85 24.53 -29.94
CA ASP A 205 -2.05 23.13 -29.52
C ASP A 205 -2.53 23.00 -28.06
N HIS A 206 -3.23 21.91 -27.75
CA HIS A 206 -3.44 21.51 -26.35
C HIS A 206 -2.23 20.71 -25.84
N VAL A 207 -2.09 20.55 -24.51
CA VAL A 207 -1.07 19.67 -23.93
C VAL A 207 -1.60 18.24 -23.94
N ASP A 208 -1.58 17.58 -25.10
CA ASP A 208 -2.15 16.25 -25.32
C ASP A 208 -1.31 15.36 -26.28
N GLY A 209 -0.16 15.88 -26.74
CA GLY A 209 0.76 15.23 -27.67
C GLY A 209 0.30 15.24 -29.13
N ASN A 210 -0.76 15.97 -29.46
CA ASN A 210 -1.25 16.14 -30.82
C ASN A 210 -0.79 17.48 -31.43
N ASP A 211 -0.53 17.44 -32.73
CA ASP A 211 -0.26 18.60 -33.59
C ASP A 211 -1.61 19.06 -34.17
N ASP A 212 -2.32 19.92 -33.44
CA ASP A 212 -3.72 20.31 -33.71
C ASP A 212 -3.81 21.21 -34.96
N ASP A 213 -2.74 21.95 -35.26
CA ASP A 213 -2.68 22.91 -36.36
C ASP A 213 -1.87 22.43 -37.60
N ALA A 214 -1.17 21.29 -37.45
CA ALA A 214 -0.38 20.58 -38.45
C ALA A 214 0.90 21.29 -38.92
N ASP A 215 1.53 22.11 -38.08
CA ASP A 215 2.77 22.82 -38.39
C ASP A 215 4.05 21.96 -38.16
N GLY A 216 3.90 20.84 -37.43
CA GLY A 216 4.93 19.86 -37.14
C GLY A 216 5.67 20.04 -35.81
N LEU A 217 5.22 20.96 -34.97
CA LEU A 217 5.48 21.02 -33.54
C LEU A 217 4.26 20.40 -32.79
N VAL A 218 4.37 20.23 -31.47
CA VAL A 218 3.34 19.61 -30.62
C VAL A 218 3.37 20.29 -29.25
N ASP A 219 2.20 20.52 -28.68
CA ASP A 219 2.00 21.09 -27.35
C ASP A 219 2.58 22.52 -27.18
N GLU A 220 2.61 23.33 -28.26
CA GLU A 220 2.96 24.76 -28.20
C GLU A 220 1.77 25.69 -28.04
N ASP A 221 2.06 26.86 -27.48
CA ASP A 221 1.14 28.00 -27.42
C ASP A 221 -0.25 27.65 -26.88
N TRP A 222 -0.33 26.80 -25.84
CA TRP A 222 -1.59 26.28 -25.34
C TRP A 222 -2.58 27.34 -24.82
N TRP A 223 -3.88 27.04 -24.95
CA TRP A 223 -4.94 28.04 -24.79
C TRP A 223 -5.12 28.59 -23.36
N GLY A 224 -4.65 27.86 -22.35
CA GLY A 224 -4.73 28.23 -20.94
C GLY A 224 -4.45 27.04 -20.02
N GLY A 225 -4.74 27.20 -18.73
CA GLY A 225 -4.36 26.25 -17.70
C GLY A 225 -3.08 26.65 -16.97
N ASN A 226 -2.89 26.07 -15.79
CA ASN A 226 -1.87 26.37 -14.80
C ASN A 226 -1.64 27.87 -14.59
N SER A 227 -2.73 28.66 -14.49
CA SER A 227 -2.64 30.11 -14.31
C SER A 227 -2.46 30.51 -12.85
N GLU A 228 -2.95 29.67 -11.94
CA GLU A 228 -3.00 29.95 -10.51
C GLU A 228 -1.71 29.47 -9.82
N PRO A 229 -1.24 30.18 -8.77
CA PRO A 229 -0.05 29.75 -8.04
C PRO A 229 -0.21 28.37 -7.41
N GLU A 230 -1.43 27.99 -7.03
CA GLU A 230 -1.75 26.66 -6.50
C GLU A 230 -1.58 25.56 -7.56
N THR A 231 -2.13 25.74 -8.77
CA THR A 231 -2.02 24.74 -9.85
C THR A 231 -0.60 24.70 -10.42
N LYS A 232 0.10 25.83 -10.48
CA LYS A 232 1.54 25.88 -10.80
C LYS A 232 2.41 25.13 -9.80
N PHE A 233 2.07 25.16 -8.52
CA PHE A 233 2.80 24.38 -7.52
C PHE A 233 2.66 22.87 -7.78
N ILE A 234 1.47 22.42 -8.16
CA ILE A 234 1.23 21.02 -8.52
C ILE A 234 1.94 20.67 -9.84
N GLN A 235 1.91 21.57 -10.82
CA GLN A 235 2.68 21.44 -12.05
C GLN A 235 4.16 21.24 -11.76
N ASP A 236 4.77 22.17 -11.01
CA ASP A 236 6.18 22.11 -10.61
C ASP A 236 6.47 20.81 -9.85
N LEU A 237 5.58 20.37 -8.95
CA LEU A 237 5.77 19.15 -8.17
C LEU A 237 5.77 17.89 -9.05
N THR A 238 4.85 17.80 -10.02
CA THR A 238 4.73 16.66 -10.94
C THR A 238 5.83 16.66 -11.99
N GLU A 239 6.07 17.78 -12.67
CA GLU A 239 7.03 17.87 -13.77
C GLU A 239 8.48 17.89 -13.30
N MET A 240 8.76 18.33 -12.07
CA MET A 240 10.12 18.21 -11.51
C MET A 240 10.40 16.82 -10.94
N ASN A 241 9.37 15.98 -10.76
CA ASN A 241 9.51 14.59 -10.37
C ASN A 241 9.75 13.72 -11.61
N ASP A 242 10.84 14.02 -12.33
CA ASP A 242 11.31 13.34 -13.54
C ASP A 242 12.81 13.02 -13.33
N ASP A 243 13.08 12.03 -12.49
CA ASP A 243 14.44 11.64 -12.10
C ASP A 243 15.18 10.90 -13.23
N ASP A 244 14.44 10.29 -14.16
CA ASP A 244 15.01 9.57 -15.30
C ASP A 244 15.20 10.44 -16.56
N GLY A 245 14.57 11.62 -16.60
CA GLY A 245 14.71 12.66 -17.61
C GLY A 245 14.00 12.34 -18.92
N ASP A 246 12.95 11.51 -18.89
CA ASP A 246 12.18 11.13 -20.05
C ASP A 246 11.06 12.14 -20.42
N GLY A 247 10.85 13.15 -19.58
CA GLY A 247 9.86 14.21 -19.76
C GLY A 247 8.48 13.87 -19.17
N GLY A 248 8.31 12.68 -18.60
CA GLY A 248 7.13 12.25 -17.84
C GLY A 248 7.31 12.44 -16.33
N SER A 249 6.22 12.31 -15.59
CA SER A 249 6.28 12.28 -14.12
C SER A 249 6.53 10.85 -13.63
N ASP A 250 7.40 10.69 -12.66
CA ASP A 250 7.66 9.44 -11.94
C ASP A 250 6.55 9.07 -10.94
N PHE A 251 5.51 9.90 -10.81
CA PHE A 251 4.32 9.50 -10.07
C PHE A 251 3.61 8.37 -10.81
N GLY A 252 3.73 7.13 -10.32
CA GLY A 252 3.00 6.00 -10.87
C GLY A 252 1.48 6.13 -10.70
N ILE A 253 1.04 6.75 -9.61
CA ILE A 253 -0.37 6.97 -9.30
C ILE A 253 -0.56 8.18 -8.37
N THR A 254 -1.68 8.89 -8.53
CA THR A 254 -2.08 10.03 -7.70
C THR A 254 -3.54 9.92 -7.27
N LEU A 255 -3.89 10.63 -6.19
CA LEU A 255 -5.24 10.62 -5.60
C LEU A 255 -5.64 12.06 -5.24
N SER A 256 -6.81 12.50 -5.71
CA SER A 256 -7.38 13.80 -5.36
C SER A 256 -8.61 13.64 -4.47
N TRP A 257 -8.58 14.25 -3.29
CA TRP A 257 -9.68 14.19 -2.33
C TRP A 257 -10.64 15.37 -2.52
N HIS A 258 -11.88 15.05 -2.84
CA HIS A 258 -13.00 15.96 -2.99
C HIS A 258 -14.15 15.58 -2.06
N SER A 259 -15.16 16.42 -1.97
CA SER A 259 -16.46 16.05 -1.42
C SER A 259 -17.51 16.82 -2.21
N PHE A 260 -18.70 16.26 -2.45
CA PHE A 260 -19.27 15.04 -1.88
C PHE A 260 -19.94 14.22 -2.98
N SER A 261 -20.17 12.92 -2.72
CA SER A 261 -21.14 12.06 -3.44
C SER A 261 -20.94 10.56 -3.20
N GLU A 262 -19.91 10.15 -2.46
CA GLU A 262 -19.52 8.75 -2.23
C GLU A 262 -19.17 8.06 -3.56
N LEU A 263 -18.23 8.67 -4.30
CA LEU A 263 -17.81 8.22 -5.63
C LEU A 263 -16.29 8.02 -5.73
N VAL A 264 -15.91 7.02 -6.52
CA VAL A 264 -14.57 6.84 -7.06
C VAL A 264 -14.61 7.24 -8.54
N LEU A 265 -13.91 8.31 -8.91
CA LEU A 265 -13.91 8.83 -10.27
C LEU A 265 -12.57 8.57 -10.96
N TYR A 266 -12.62 7.96 -12.15
CA TYR A 266 -11.45 7.79 -13.02
C TYR A 266 -11.61 8.57 -14.35
N PRO A 267 -10.51 8.89 -15.05
CA PRO A 267 -10.55 9.56 -16.35
C PRO A 267 -11.39 8.85 -17.43
N TRP A 268 -11.97 9.55 -18.39
CA TRP A 268 -11.83 10.97 -18.67
C TRP A 268 -13.01 11.78 -18.14
N GLY A 269 -12.73 13.01 -17.73
CA GLY A 269 -13.69 14.07 -17.47
C GLY A 269 -14.10 14.82 -18.74
N HIS A 270 -13.15 15.11 -19.64
CA HIS A 270 -13.36 16.03 -20.77
C HIS A 270 -14.25 15.48 -21.88
N CYS A 271 -14.40 14.16 -21.99
CA CYS A 271 -15.21 13.56 -23.04
C CYS A 271 -16.05 12.36 -22.59
N THR A 272 -17.35 12.44 -22.87
CA THR A 272 -18.33 11.40 -22.52
C THR A 272 -18.22 10.18 -23.43
N GLY A 273 -18.08 9.00 -22.82
CA GLY A 273 -18.03 7.72 -23.54
C GLY A 273 -16.72 7.45 -24.26
N CYS A 274 -15.68 8.23 -23.95
CA CYS A 274 -14.31 7.95 -24.34
C CYS A 274 -13.69 6.90 -23.43
N GLN A 275 -12.79 6.11 -23.99
CA GLN A 275 -12.00 5.16 -23.22
C GLN A 275 -10.56 5.61 -23.22
N THR A 276 -9.91 5.47 -22.07
CA THR A 276 -8.46 5.56 -21.93
C THR A 276 -7.81 4.31 -22.56
N ASP A 277 -6.50 4.35 -22.78
CA ASP A 277 -5.77 3.16 -23.25
C ASP A 277 -5.76 2.04 -22.20
N ASP A 278 -5.82 2.41 -20.92
CA ASP A 278 -5.85 1.50 -19.77
C ASP A 278 -7.23 1.43 -19.10
N HIS A 279 -8.30 1.54 -19.89
CA HIS A 279 -9.65 1.72 -19.36
C HIS A 279 -10.09 0.58 -18.42
N LEU A 280 -9.75 -0.66 -18.72
CA LEU A 280 -10.11 -1.80 -17.87
C LEU A 280 -9.26 -1.84 -16.60
N GLU A 281 -7.99 -1.46 -16.70
CA GLU A 281 -7.08 -1.36 -15.57
C GLU A 281 -7.49 -0.25 -14.59
N LEU A 282 -7.94 0.89 -15.10
CA LEU A 282 -8.47 1.97 -14.26
C LEU A 282 -9.77 1.55 -13.56
N ILE A 283 -10.67 0.86 -14.27
CA ILE A 283 -11.88 0.31 -13.66
C ILE A 283 -11.53 -0.69 -12.56
N TYR A 284 -10.56 -1.59 -12.78
CA TYR A 284 -10.17 -2.60 -11.81
C TYR A 284 -9.72 -1.99 -10.47
N HIS A 285 -8.83 -1.01 -10.49
CA HIS A 285 -8.39 -0.34 -9.26
C HIS A 285 -9.49 0.54 -8.65
N GLY A 286 -10.33 1.16 -9.49
CA GLY A 286 -11.52 1.88 -9.04
C GLY A 286 -12.50 0.97 -8.29
N ASP A 287 -12.72 -0.25 -8.79
CA ASP A 287 -13.58 -1.26 -8.17
C ASP A 287 -12.99 -1.74 -6.84
N LYS A 288 -11.66 -1.85 -6.73
CA LYS A 288 -10.97 -2.18 -5.48
C LYS A 288 -11.14 -1.10 -4.41
N MET A 289 -11.06 0.17 -4.78
CA MET A 289 -11.36 1.27 -3.85
C MET A 289 -12.85 1.33 -3.50
N ALA A 290 -13.73 1.11 -4.47
CA ALA A 290 -15.18 1.04 -4.25
C ALA A 290 -15.59 -0.11 -3.32
N GLU A 291 -14.89 -1.24 -3.38
CA GLU A 291 -15.07 -2.37 -2.45
C GLU A 291 -14.66 -1.98 -1.02
N MET A 292 -13.55 -1.26 -0.85
CA MET A 292 -13.08 -0.78 0.45
C MET A 292 -14.00 0.27 1.09
N THR A 293 -14.72 1.07 0.29
CA THR A 293 -15.49 2.21 0.81
C THR A 293 -16.99 2.14 0.52
N SER A 294 -17.49 1.10 -0.15
CA SER A 294 -18.87 1.02 -0.68
C SER A 294 -19.25 2.15 -1.67
N TYR A 295 -18.28 2.87 -2.22
CA TYR A 295 -18.53 3.99 -3.14
C TYR A 295 -18.85 3.49 -4.55
N GLU A 296 -19.52 4.32 -5.36
CA GLU A 296 -19.76 3.98 -6.76
C GLU A 296 -18.56 4.36 -7.63
N ASN A 297 -17.98 3.37 -8.32
CA ASN A 297 -16.90 3.58 -9.29
C ASN A 297 -17.47 3.95 -10.67
N ILE A 298 -17.25 5.19 -11.10
CA ILE A 298 -17.74 5.70 -12.38
C ILE A 298 -16.68 6.52 -13.11
N GLN A 299 -16.82 6.63 -14.43
CA GLN A 299 -16.00 7.57 -15.19
C GLN A 299 -16.39 9.01 -14.82
N SER A 300 -15.43 9.91 -14.66
CA SER A 300 -15.66 11.31 -14.28
C SER A 300 -16.74 12.00 -15.14
N SER A 301 -16.67 11.80 -16.47
CA SER A 301 -17.65 12.38 -17.40
C SER A 301 -19.08 11.81 -17.30
N ASP A 302 -19.30 10.65 -16.66
CA ASP A 302 -20.64 10.09 -16.40
C ASP A 302 -21.37 10.84 -15.28
N LEU A 303 -20.62 11.47 -14.35
CA LEU A 303 -21.19 12.39 -13.36
C LEU A 303 -21.61 13.69 -14.06
N TYR A 304 -20.64 14.37 -14.68
CA TYR A 304 -20.83 15.44 -15.65
C TYR A 304 -19.49 15.74 -16.35
N PRO A 305 -19.48 16.24 -17.60
CA PRO A 305 -18.21 16.48 -18.30
C PRO A 305 -17.43 17.68 -17.72
N THR A 306 -16.11 17.51 -17.57
CA THR A 306 -15.17 18.49 -16.99
C THR A 306 -13.92 18.65 -17.85
N THR A 307 -13.42 19.87 -18.03
CA THR A 307 -12.16 20.12 -18.77
C THR A 307 -11.13 20.77 -17.88
N GLY A 308 -9.85 20.43 -18.05
CA GLY A 308 -8.76 20.96 -17.25
C GLY A 308 -8.82 20.53 -15.78
N ASP A 309 -9.35 19.34 -15.50
CA ASP A 309 -9.28 18.75 -14.15
C ASP A 309 -7.96 18.01 -13.92
N TYR A 310 -7.65 17.80 -12.65
CA TYR A 310 -6.38 17.25 -12.21
C TYR A 310 -6.13 15.82 -12.74
N CYS A 311 -7.14 14.96 -12.73
CA CYS A 311 -6.93 13.56 -13.09
C CYS A 311 -6.82 13.33 -14.60
N ASP A 312 -7.55 14.11 -15.40
CA ASP A 312 -7.34 14.12 -16.85
C ASP A 312 -5.91 14.58 -17.18
N TRP A 313 -5.38 15.60 -16.49
CA TRP A 313 -4.00 16.04 -16.71
C TRP A 313 -2.95 15.02 -16.25
N GLN A 314 -3.09 14.42 -15.07
CA GLN A 314 -2.15 13.39 -14.58
C GLN A 314 -2.09 12.17 -15.51
N TYR A 315 -3.24 11.68 -15.95
CA TYR A 315 -3.28 10.51 -16.84
C TYR A 315 -2.87 10.86 -18.28
N GLY A 316 -3.39 11.96 -18.82
CA GLY A 316 -3.18 12.32 -20.22
C GLY A 316 -1.81 12.91 -20.52
N ALA A 317 -1.31 13.82 -19.70
CA ALA A 317 -0.02 14.47 -19.93
C ALA A 317 1.16 13.65 -19.39
N HIS A 318 0.96 12.86 -18.32
CA HIS A 318 2.07 12.19 -17.63
C HIS A 318 1.96 10.66 -17.56
N GLY A 319 0.84 10.06 -17.98
CA GLY A 319 0.65 8.62 -17.88
C GLY A 319 0.49 8.08 -16.44
N SER A 320 0.41 8.96 -15.44
CA SER A 320 0.13 8.61 -14.05
C SER A 320 -1.32 8.18 -13.91
N TYR A 321 -1.57 7.08 -13.20
CA TYR A 321 -2.96 6.76 -12.83
C TYR A 321 -3.47 7.86 -11.88
N CYS A 322 -4.75 8.22 -11.97
CA CYS A 322 -5.34 9.21 -11.07
C CYS A 322 -6.78 8.87 -10.76
N TYR A 323 -7.16 9.07 -9.51
CA TYR A 323 -8.53 8.95 -9.02
C TYR A 323 -8.95 10.19 -8.26
N THR A 324 -10.20 10.59 -8.44
CA THR A 324 -10.86 11.58 -7.59
C THR A 324 -11.84 10.87 -6.67
N MET A 325 -11.65 11.01 -5.36
CA MET A 325 -12.55 10.50 -4.33
C MET A 325 -13.51 11.61 -3.91
N GLU A 326 -14.81 11.45 -4.16
CA GLU A 326 -15.84 12.37 -3.68
C GLU A 326 -16.40 11.85 -2.37
N ILE A 327 -15.82 12.23 -1.22
CA ILE A 327 -16.12 11.58 0.06
C ILE A 327 -17.33 12.16 0.78
N GLY A 328 -18.06 11.28 1.47
CA GLY A 328 -19.25 11.60 2.26
C GLY A 328 -20.38 12.27 1.47
N THR A 329 -21.36 12.79 2.22
CA THR A 329 -22.65 13.31 1.71
C THR A 329 -22.82 14.84 1.67
N ALA A 330 -21.82 15.61 2.11
CA ALA A 330 -21.89 17.07 2.24
C ALA A 330 -20.49 17.72 2.17
N PHE A 331 -20.43 19.02 1.82
CA PHE A 331 -19.18 19.79 1.89
C PHE A 331 -18.79 20.07 3.35
N HIS A 332 -19.77 20.45 4.17
CA HIS A 332 -19.62 20.64 5.62
C HIS A 332 -20.37 19.55 6.39
N GLN A 333 -19.67 18.46 6.68
CA GLN A 333 -20.18 17.36 7.48
C GLN A 333 -20.49 17.77 8.92
N GLN A 334 -21.41 17.06 9.57
CA GLN A 334 -21.58 17.23 11.01
C GLN A 334 -20.31 16.72 11.72
N PRO A 335 -19.84 17.40 12.78
CA PRO A 335 -18.62 17.02 13.47
C PRO A 335 -18.60 15.56 13.98
N GLU A 336 -19.76 15.02 14.35
CA GLU A 336 -19.93 13.63 14.76
C GLU A 336 -19.66 12.60 13.66
N ASP A 337 -19.87 12.96 12.38
CA ASP A 337 -19.75 12.04 11.24
C ASP A 337 -18.33 12.03 10.66
N ILE A 338 -17.49 13.00 11.02
CA ILE A 338 -16.13 13.15 10.46
C ILE A 338 -15.28 11.90 10.70
N ASN A 339 -15.35 11.31 11.89
CA ASN A 339 -14.50 10.18 12.25
C ASN A 339 -14.84 8.92 11.45
N SER A 340 -16.14 8.60 11.31
CA SER A 340 -16.57 7.42 10.56
C SER A 340 -16.24 7.56 9.08
N ILE A 341 -16.49 8.72 8.47
CA ILE A 341 -16.15 8.96 7.06
C ILE A 341 -14.63 8.91 6.84
N ALA A 342 -13.84 9.41 7.81
CA ALA A 342 -12.38 9.34 7.70
C ALA A 342 -11.86 7.89 7.78
N LEU A 343 -12.40 7.09 8.71
CA LEU A 343 -12.08 5.67 8.86
C LEU A 343 -12.49 4.86 7.64
N GLU A 344 -13.70 5.05 7.13
CA GLU A 344 -14.21 4.41 5.91
C GLU A 344 -13.23 4.57 4.71
N ASN A 345 -12.54 5.71 4.62
CA ASN A 345 -11.67 6.01 3.49
C ASN A 345 -10.18 5.73 3.75
N ILE A 346 -9.81 5.24 4.93
CA ILE A 346 -8.40 5.20 5.35
C ILE A 346 -7.56 4.14 4.61
N GLY A 347 -8.19 3.06 4.14
CA GLY A 347 -7.53 2.01 3.36
C GLY A 347 -7.11 2.46 1.97
N VAL A 348 -7.87 3.36 1.35
CA VAL A 348 -7.63 3.87 -0.01
C VAL A 348 -6.21 4.44 -0.23
N PRO A 349 -5.69 5.36 0.60
CA PRO A 349 -4.33 5.88 0.41
C PRO A 349 -3.24 4.80 0.59
N PHE A 350 -3.46 3.79 1.44
CA PHE A 350 -2.52 2.67 1.54
C PHE A 350 -2.57 1.78 0.31
N TYR A 351 -3.76 1.48 -0.21
CA TYR A 351 -3.93 0.72 -1.45
C TYR A 351 -3.22 1.40 -2.63
N ILE A 352 -3.43 2.70 -2.79
CA ILE A 352 -2.76 3.51 -3.82
C ILE A 352 -1.23 3.43 -3.68
N ALA A 353 -0.72 3.57 -2.46
CA ALA A 353 0.72 3.45 -2.20
C ALA A 353 1.26 2.04 -2.52
N GLU A 354 0.48 0.99 -2.24
CA GLU A 354 0.86 -0.39 -2.55
C GLU A 354 1.04 -0.59 -4.05
N ILE A 355 0.07 -0.13 -4.85
CA ILE A 355 0.04 -0.35 -6.29
C ILE A 355 0.93 0.61 -7.10
N ALA A 356 1.52 1.61 -6.44
CA ALA A 356 2.27 2.69 -7.08
C ALA A 356 3.56 2.26 -7.82
N ASP A 357 4.07 1.04 -7.61
CA ASP A 357 5.26 0.53 -8.33
C ASP A 357 4.99 0.23 -9.81
N ASP A 358 3.82 -0.34 -10.14
CA ASP A 358 3.34 -0.55 -11.51
C ASP A 358 1.83 -0.83 -11.49
N PRO A 359 0.98 0.20 -11.41
CA PRO A 359 -0.47 0.01 -11.31
C PRO A 359 -1.02 -0.71 -12.56
N ARG A 360 -0.47 -0.42 -13.74
CA ARG A 360 -0.89 -1.07 -14.99
C ARG A 360 -0.63 -2.58 -14.97
N GLU A 361 0.57 -3.03 -14.58
CA GLU A 361 0.85 -4.47 -14.51
C GLU A 361 0.06 -5.15 -13.39
N ARG A 362 -0.09 -4.50 -12.22
CA ARG A 362 -0.90 -5.02 -11.12
C ARG A 362 -2.35 -5.25 -11.52
N ALA A 363 -2.99 -4.28 -12.17
CA ALA A 363 -4.34 -4.44 -12.68
C ALA A 363 -4.46 -5.60 -13.67
N ARG A 364 -3.50 -5.76 -14.59
CA ARG A 364 -3.51 -6.85 -15.57
C ARG A 364 -3.39 -8.22 -14.90
N ILE A 365 -2.52 -8.35 -13.90
CA ILE A 365 -2.37 -9.57 -13.11
C ILE A 365 -3.68 -9.88 -12.37
N GLY A 366 -4.30 -8.87 -11.76
CA GLY A 366 -5.55 -9.01 -11.01
C GLY A 366 -6.77 -9.34 -11.88
N LEU A 367 -6.89 -8.71 -13.06
CA LEU A 367 -7.95 -8.99 -14.05
C LEU A 367 -7.92 -10.44 -14.55
N GLU A 368 -6.72 -11.01 -14.70
CA GLU A 368 -6.52 -12.42 -15.06
C GLU A 368 -6.57 -13.35 -13.82
N GLN A 369 -6.70 -12.79 -12.61
CA GLN A 369 -6.69 -13.49 -11.32
C GLN A 369 -5.45 -14.36 -11.11
N ALA A 370 -4.32 -13.97 -11.71
CA ALA A 370 -3.07 -14.73 -11.66
C ALA A 370 -2.45 -14.67 -10.26
N ASP A 371 -2.58 -13.55 -9.56
CA ASP A 371 -2.19 -13.41 -8.15
C ASP A 371 -2.99 -14.34 -7.23
N LYS A 372 -4.31 -14.48 -7.44
CA LYS A 372 -5.21 -15.34 -6.65
C LYS A 372 -5.13 -16.83 -7.01
N SER A 373 -4.70 -17.17 -8.24
CA SER A 373 -4.62 -18.56 -8.71
C SER A 373 -3.42 -19.33 -8.14
N GLN A 374 -2.39 -18.58 -7.74
CA GLN A 374 -1.09 -19.06 -7.29
C GLN A 374 -1.10 -19.52 -5.83
N TRP A 375 -0.18 -20.41 -5.50
CA TRP A 375 -0.05 -20.90 -4.12
C TRP A 375 1.37 -21.35 -3.80
N ILE A 376 1.79 -21.11 -2.56
CA ILE A 376 2.96 -21.73 -1.94
C ILE A 376 2.53 -23.00 -1.19
N VAL A 377 3.39 -24.02 -1.17
CA VAL A 377 3.10 -25.30 -0.51
C VAL A 377 2.71 -25.08 0.95
N SER A 378 1.57 -25.63 1.35
CA SER A 378 1.11 -25.57 2.75
C SER A 378 1.87 -26.57 3.64
N PRO A 379 1.93 -26.36 4.96
CA PRO A 379 2.60 -27.27 5.90
C PRO A 379 2.13 -28.73 5.80
N ASP A 380 0.84 -28.96 5.54
CA ASP A 380 0.26 -30.30 5.44
C ASP A 380 0.74 -31.09 4.22
N ASN A 381 1.11 -30.37 3.15
CA ASN A 381 1.58 -30.96 1.89
C ASN A 381 3.11 -30.90 1.75
N LEU A 382 3.81 -30.21 2.67
CA LEU A 382 5.25 -30.10 2.65
C LEU A 382 5.91 -31.40 3.12
N THR A 383 6.81 -31.94 2.29
CA THR A 383 7.62 -33.12 2.65
C THR A 383 9.02 -32.71 3.07
N VAL A 384 9.32 -32.83 4.36
CA VAL A 384 10.66 -32.52 4.91
C VAL A 384 11.56 -33.75 4.70
N PRO A 385 12.65 -33.65 3.89
CA PRO A 385 13.52 -34.78 3.63
C PRO A 385 14.38 -35.12 4.85
N GLU A 386 14.74 -36.41 5.00
CA GLU A 386 15.60 -36.90 6.11
C GLU A 386 17.00 -36.30 6.08
N GLU A 387 17.53 -35.98 4.90
CA GLU A 387 18.84 -35.33 4.68
C GLU A 387 18.70 -34.28 3.57
N GLY A 388 19.47 -33.19 3.66
CA GLY A 388 19.52 -32.12 2.66
C GLY A 388 18.62 -30.91 2.93
N ASN A 389 18.48 -30.08 1.90
CA ASN A 389 17.68 -28.85 1.96
C ASN A 389 16.18 -29.16 1.98
N VAL A 390 15.38 -28.26 2.56
CA VAL A 390 13.92 -28.39 2.59
C VAL A 390 13.36 -27.69 1.34
N PRO A 391 12.74 -28.43 0.39
CA PRO A 391 12.23 -27.83 -0.84
C PRO A 391 10.87 -27.18 -0.56
N ILE A 392 10.83 -25.85 -0.55
CA ILE A 392 9.57 -25.10 -0.57
C ILE A 392 9.19 -24.89 -2.02
N THR A 393 8.03 -25.41 -2.42
CA THR A 393 7.54 -25.31 -3.80
C THR A 393 6.41 -24.30 -3.90
N MET A 394 6.33 -23.61 -5.04
CA MET A 394 5.27 -22.68 -5.35
C MET A 394 4.77 -22.93 -6.78
N CYS A 395 3.45 -22.86 -6.96
CA CYS A 395 2.82 -22.94 -8.27
C CYS A 395 2.52 -21.54 -8.77
N VAL A 396 3.10 -21.17 -9.91
CA VAL A 396 3.03 -19.84 -10.51
C VAL A 396 2.20 -19.89 -11.79
N ASP A 397 1.35 -18.90 -12.00
CA ASP A 397 0.52 -18.78 -13.18
C ASP A 397 1.40 -18.44 -14.40
N PRO A 398 1.24 -19.11 -15.56
CA PRO A 398 2.05 -18.81 -16.74
C PRO A 398 1.91 -17.37 -17.27
N ILE A 399 0.80 -16.69 -16.95
CA ILE A 399 0.57 -15.28 -17.31
C ILE A 399 1.41 -14.36 -16.41
N PHE A 400 1.66 -14.75 -15.15
CA PHE A 400 2.44 -13.96 -14.21
C PHE A 400 3.92 -13.93 -14.66
N PRO A 401 4.47 -12.76 -15.03
CA PRO A 401 5.79 -12.65 -15.64
C PRO A 401 6.90 -12.68 -14.57
N TRP A 402 7.00 -13.74 -13.77
CA TRP A 402 7.95 -13.81 -12.66
C TRP A 402 9.43 -13.74 -13.12
N THR A 403 10.28 -13.23 -12.23
CA THR A 403 11.74 -13.16 -12.40
C THR A 403 12.47 -14.17 -11.51
N SER A 404 13.58 -14.76 -11.98
CA SER A 404 14.43 -15.64 -11.17
C SER A 404 15.46 -14.87 -10.32
N ASN A 405 15.40 -13.54 -10.31
CA ASN A 405 16.29 -12.71 -9.50
C ASN A 405 15.93 -12.84 -8.02
N THR A 406 16.88 -13.29 -7.20
CA THR A 406 16.67 -13.54 -5.76
C THR A 406 16.27 -12.28 -4.98
N ASN A 407 16.57 -11.08 -5.46
CA ASN A 407 16.13 -9.85 -4.79
C ASN A 407 14.61 -9.66 -4.86
N TYR A 408 13.96 -10.16 -5.92
CA TYR A 408 12.53 -9.98 -6.17
C TYR A 408 11.73 -11.27 -5.94
N SER A 409 12.31 -12.44 -6.25
CA SER A 409 11.63 -13.73 -6.11
C SER A 409 12.40 -14.66 -5.20
N HIS A 410 11.94 -14.80 -3.96
CA HIS A 410 12.58 -15.60 -2.93
C HIS A 410 11.61 -16.10 -1.87
N VAL A 411 11.98 -17.18 -1.18
CA VAL A 411 11.37 -17.60 0.08
C VAL A 411 12.11 -16.95 1.23
N MET A 412 11.39 -16.15 2.01
CA MET A 412 11.83 -15.69 3.32
C MET A 412 11.56 -16.79 4.34
N TRP A 413 12.56 -17.14 5.15
CA TRP A 413 12.40 -18.16 6.18
C TRP A 413 13.24 -17.86 7.42
N ARG A 414 12.77 -18.34 8.58
CA ARG A 414 13.52 -18.30 9.84
C ARG A 414 13.22 -19.53 10.69
N MET A 415 14.18 -19.88 11.55
CA MET A 415 14.02 -20.95 12.53
C MET A 415 13.73 -20.36 13.90
N VAL A 416 12.67 -20.86 14.53
CA VAL A 416 12.26 -20.51 15.88
C VAL A 416 12.58 -21.70 16.79
N GLN A 417 13.49 -21.47 17.74
CA GLN A 417 14.04 -22.53 18.60
C GLN A 417 13.62 -22.35 20.06
N PRO A 418 13.39 -23.45 20.80
CA PRO A 418 13.12 -23.36 22.23
C PRO A 418 14.37 -22.88 22.97
N SER A 419 14.23 -21.86 23.84
CA SER A 419 15.37 -21.39 24.63
C SER A 419 15.82 -22.47 25.64
N ARG A 420 17.14 -22.66 25.75
CA ARG A 420 17.75 -23.60 26.72
C ARG A 420 17.75 -23.09 28.17
N ALA A 421 17.22 -21.89 28.42
CA ALA A 421 17.47 -21.12 29.65
C ALA A 421 16.36 -21.20 30.73
N GLN A 422 15.29 -21.97 30.53
CA GLN A 422 14.16 -22.02 31.46
C GLN A 422 14.02 -23.37 32.20
N SER A 423 13.56 -23.28 33.45
CA SER A 423 13.26 -24.42 34.32
C SER A 423 12.02 -25.18 33.83
N ASP A 424 11.95 -26.48 34.15
CA ASP A 424 10.91 -27.47 33.80
C ASP A 424 9.41 -27.10 34.04
N PHE A 425 9.10 -25.87 34.49
CA PHE A 425 7.76 -25.43 34.91
C PHE A 425 7.31 -24.06 34.36
N GLY A 426 7.97 -23.49 33.35
CA GLY A 426 7.55 -22.24 32.69
C GLY A 426 7.08 -22.45 31.24
N ALA A 427 6.31 -21.50 30.68
CA ALA A 427 6.01 -21.47 29.25
C ALA A 427 7.31 -21.24 28.47
N SER A 428 7.57 -22.06 27.46
CA SER A 428 8.80 -22.00 26.67
C SER A 428 8.90 -20.67 25.92
N GLU A 429 9.84 -19.83 26.31
CA GLU A 429 10.22 -18.65 25.53
C GLU A 429 11.00 -19.09 24.28
N TRP A 430 10.51 -18.68 23.12
CA TRP A 430 11.09 -18.98 21.82
C TRP A 430 12.10 -17.89 21.42
N ILE A 431 13.22 -18.30 20.83
CA ILE A 431 14.19 -17.36 20.26
C ILE A 431 13.97 -17.33 18.75
N GLU A 432 13.62 -16.17 18.24
CA GLU A 432 13.49 -15.91 16.81
C GLU A 432 14.86 -15.56 16.22
N GLU A 433 15.26 -16.26 15.16
CA GLU A 433 16.39 -15.86 14.31
C GLU A 433 15.91 -14.84 13.24
N PRO A 434 16.78 -13.94 12.75
CA PRO A 434 16.43 -13.02 11.68
C PRO A 434 16.06 -13.78 10.40
N TRP A 435 15.17 -13.19 9.60
CA TRP A 435 14.74 -13.74 8.32
C TRP A 435 15.91 -13.92 7.35
N GLN A 436 15.93 -15.06 6.67
CA GLN A 436 16.88 -15.42 5.61
C GLN A 436 16.14 -15.55 4.29
N MET A 437 16.82 -15.30 3.17
CA MET A 437 16.23 -15.36 1.83
C MET A 437 16.85 -16.49 1.02
N THR A 438 16.02 -17.30 0.36
CA THR A 438 16.44 -18.33 -0.60
C THR A 438 15.71 -18.13 -1.92
N GLY A 439 16.45 -17.96 -3.02
CA GLY A 439 15.85 -17.73 -4.34
C GLY A 439 15.13 -18.96 -4.90
N PHE A 440 14.15 -18.71 -5.78
CA PHE A 440 13.45 -19.76 -6.52
C PHE A 440 14.23 -20.24 -7.74
N ASN A 441 14.11 -21.54 -8.03
CA ASN A 441 14.59 -22.19 -9.25
C ASN A 441 13.43 -22.88 -9.98
N GLU A 442 13.49 -22.88 -11.31
CA GLU A 442 12.56 -23.66 -12.12
C GLU A 442 12.80 -25.17 -11.94
N THR A 443 11.73 -25.91 -11.67
CA THR A 443 11.79 -27.38 -11.60
C THR A 443 11.62 -28.04 -12.97
N GLY A 444 11.08 -27.30 -13.95
CA GLY A 444 10.66 -27.82 -15.26
C GLY A 444 9.42 -28.72 -15.20
N GLN A 445 8.70 -28.73 -14.07
CA GLN A 445 7.47 -29.46 -13.87
C GLN A 445 6.27 -28.50 -13.87
N ASN A 446 5.11 -29.04 -14.24
CA ASN A 446 3.85 -28.32 -14.17
C ASN A 446 3.11 -28.68 -12.88
N CYS A 447 2.28 -27.76 -12.41
CA CYS A 447 1.44 -27.90 -11.23
C CYS A 447 0.00 -27.52 -11.56
N THR A 448 -0.93 -27.79 -10.65
CA THR A 448 -2.32 -27.36 -10.79
C THR A 448 -2.56 -26.14 -9.92
N LEU A 449 -2.98 -25.03 -10.53
CA LEU A 449 -3.37 -23.79 -9.84
C LEU A 449 -4.70 -23.99 -9.10
N THR A 450 -5.08 -23.05 -8.22
CA THR A 450 -6.35 -23.14 -7.45
C THR A 450 -7.58 -23.14 -8.38
N ASN A 451 -7.49 -22.45 -9.52
CA ASN A 451 -8.50 -22.40 -10.58
C ASN A 451 -8.53 -23.66 -11.49
N MET A 452 -7.80 -24.72 -11.14
CA MET A 452 -7.64 -25.98 -11.89
C MET A 452 -6.94 -25.85 -13.25
N GLN A 453 -6.31 -24.70 -13.54
CA GLN A 453 -5.47 -24.54 -14.72
C GLN A 453 -4.05 -25.08 -14.48
N GLU A 454 -3.27 -25.15 -15.56
CA GLU A 454 -1.90 -25.66 -15.54
C GLU A 454 -0.93 -24.50 -15.24
N GLY A 455 -0.21 -24.61 -14.12
CA GLY A 455 0.82 -23.66 -13.70
C GLY A 455 2.24 -24.21 -13.82
N ILE A 456 3.22 -23.36 -13.54
CA ILE A 456 4.64 -23.69 -13.53
C ILE A 456 5.09 -23.90 -12.09
N LEU A 457 5.73 -25.05 -11.80
CA LEU A 457 6.24 -25.35 -10.47
C LEU A 457 7.66 -24.80 -10.31
N ILE A 458 7.84 -23.88 -9.37
CA ILE A 458 9.14 -23.37 -8.93
C ILE A 458 9.45 -23.86 -7.52
N SER A 459 10.73 -23.95 -7.17
CA SER A 459 11.15 -24.41 -5.84
C SER A 459 12.35 -23.64 -5.30
N ALA A 460 12.32 -23.34 -4.02
CA ALA A 460 13.44 -22.83 -3.25
C ALA A 460 13.92 -23.92 -2.28
N ASP A 461 15.18 -24.30 -2.39
CA ASP A 461 15.80 -25.32 -1.54
C ASP A 461 16.42 -24.69 -0.30
N LEU A 462 15.64 -24.58 0.78
CA LEU A 462 16.06 -23.89 2.00
C LEU A 462 17.20 -24.65 2.70
N PRO A 463 18.35 -23.98 2.98
CA PRO A 463 19.49 -24.60 3.65
C PRO A 463 19.29 -24.67 5.17
N VAL A 464 18.19 -25.29 5.62
CA VAL A 464 17.88 -25.48 7.05
C VAL A 464 18.90 -26.44 7.66
N PRO A 465 19.64 -26.06 8.71
CA PRO A 465 20.64 -26.93 9.34
C PRO A 465 20.02 -28.23 9.87
N GLU A 466 20.67 -29.35 9.60
CA GLU A 466 20.17 -30.69 9.99
C GLU A 466 20.31 -30.96 11.50
N ASP A 467 21.21 -30.25 12.19
CA ASP A 467 21.50 -30.39 13.61
C ASP A 467 20.59 -29.54 14.51
N LYS A 468 19.68 -28.77 13.91
CA LYS A 468 18.69 -27.95 14.61
C LYS A 468 17.30 -28.58 14.53
N SER A 469 16.53 -28.45 15.60
CA SER A 469 15.11 -28.80 15.66
C SER A 469 14.32 -27.61 16.20
N GLY A 470 13.13 -27.37 15.67
CA GLY A 470 12.30 -26.24 16.05
C GLY A 470 11.16 -26.03 15.06
N LYS A 471 10.62 -24.82 15.04
CA LYS A 471 9.60 -24.40 14.08
C LYS A 471 10.27 -23.63 12.95
N LEU A 472 9.97 -23.98 11.70
CA LEU A 472 10.37 -23.23 10.52
C LEU A 472 9.20 -22.34 10.12
N HIS A 473 9.42 -21.03 10.14
CA HIS A 473 8.49 -20.04 9.61
C HIS A 473 8.94 -19.71 8.19
N TYR A 474 8.03 -19.72 7.23
CA TYR A 474 8.35 -19.39 5.84
C TYR A 474 7.20 -18.69 5.12
N LYS A 475 7.57 -17.77 4.22
CA LYS A 475 6.70 -17.06 3.29
C LYS A 475 7.47 -16.80 1.99
N SER A 476 6.79 -16.63 0.87
CA SER A 476 7.41 -16.27 -0.40
C SER A 476 7.09 -14.84 -0.78
N MET A 477 8.07 -14.19 -1.40
CA MET A 477 7.91 -12.96 -2.15
C MET A 477 8.19 -13.28 -3.62
N LEU A 478 7.28 -12.86 -4.49
CA LEU A 478 7.46 -12.89 -5.95
C LEU A 478 7.54 -11.46 -6.48
N GLY A 479 8.33 -11.30 -7.53
CA GLY A 479 8.32 -10.10 -8.34
C GLY A 479 8.30 -10.44 -9.82
N THR A 480 7.92 -9.45 -10.62
CA THR A 480 7.82 -9.58 -12.06
C THR A 480 9.14 -9.24 -12.76
N ARG A 481 9.17 -9.37 -14.09
CA ARG A 481 10.32 -9.01 -14.92
C ARG A 481 10.41 -7.51 -15.19
N SER A 482 9.30 -6.78 -15.13
CA SER A 482 9.29 -5.31 -15.23
C SER A 482 9.83 -4.67 -13.97
N GLY A 483 9.61 -5.28 -12.80
CA GLY A 483 10.12 -4.79 -11.52
C GLY A 483 9.07 -4.72 -10.41
N THR A 484 7.79 -4.96 -10.74
CA THR A 484 6.66 -4.96 -9.81
C THR A 484 6.87 -5.96 -8.68
N PHE A 485 6.86 -5.44 -7.46
CA PHE A 485 7.22 -6.17 -6.25
C PHE A 485 6.85 -5.36 -5.00
N PRO A 486 6.42 -6.01 -3.91
CA PRO A 486 6.30 -7.46 -3.72
C PRO A 486 4.89 -8.02 -3.98
N PHE A 487 4.81 -9.29 -4.39
CA PHE A 487 3.64 -10.16 -4.26
C PHE A 487 3.95 -11.24 -3.21
N ALA A 488 3.29 -11.20 -2.05
CA ALA A 488 3.59 -12.13 -0.95
C ALA A 488 2.62 -13.31 -0.87
N TYR A 489 3.14 -14.47 -0.44
CA TYR A 489 2.33 -15.66 -0.15
C TYR A 489 2.83 -16.37 1.13
N PRO A 490 1.95 -16.92 1.98
CA PRO A 490 0.49 -16.89 1.86
C PRO A 490 -0.09 -15.48 1.92
N VAL A 491 -1.30 -15.32 1.38
CA VAL A 491 -2.11 -14.11 1.55
C VAL A 491 -2.93 -14.28 2.85
N PRO A 492 -3.09 -13.24 3.69
CA PRO A 492 -2.64 -11.86 3.52
C PRO A 492 -1.14 -11.57 3.52
N MET A 493 -0.75 -10.45 2.90
CA MET A 493 0.63 -9.97 2.98
C MET A 493 1.01 -9.71 4.44
N GLY A 494 2.10 -10.33 4.90
CA GLY A 494 2.52 -10.28 6.31
C GLY A 494 2.47 -11.66 6.97
N THR A 495 1.54 -12.51 6.55
CA THR A 495 1.37 -13.87 7.07
C THR A 495 2.48 -14.82 6.65
N TYR A 496 2.62 -15.93 7.37
CA TYR A 496 3.62 -16.96 7.12
C TYR A 496 3.14 -18.35 7.57
N TYR A 497 3.67 -19.39 6.92
CA TYR A 497 3.41 -20.76 7.32
C TYR A 497 4.41 -21.25 8.35
N VAL A 498 3.95 -22.14 9.23
CA VAL A 498 4.74 -22.75 10.30
C VAL A 498 4.77 -24.26 10.13
N VAL A 499 5.97 -24.85 10.12
CA VAL A 499 6.17 -26.31 10.08
C VAL A 499 7.17 -26.77 11.13
N ASP A 500 6.91 -27.90 11.79
CA ASP A 500 7.86 -28.46 12.75
C ASP A 500 9.00 -29.19 12.01
N ILE A 501 10.24 -28.76 12.26
CA ILE A 501 11.45 -29.39 11.73
C ILE A 501 12.06 -30.30 12.80
N PRO A 502 12.09 -31.62 12.57
CA PRO A 502 12.76 -32.55 13.47
C PRO A 502 14.28 -32.41 13.38
N TYR A 503 14.98 -32.95 14.38
CA TYR A 503 16.44 -33.13 14.29
C TYR A 503 16.74 -34.18 13.21
N ARG A 504 17.52 -33.81 12.19
CA ARG A 504 17.77 -34.63 10.98
C ARG A 504 19.21 -35.13 10.86
N ALA A 505 20.15 -34.56 11.61
CA ALA A 505 21.54 -34.95 11.51
C ALA A 505 21.73 -36.43 11.89
N PRO A 506 22.58 -37.17 11.16
CA PRO A 506 22.74 -38.60 11.38
C PRO A 506 23.24 -38.88 12.79
N PHE A 507 22.48 -39.68 13.55
CA PHE A 507 22.95 -40.27 14.79
C PHE A 507 24.15 -41.15 14.43
N GLY A 508 25.37 -40.72 14.77
CA GLY A 508 26.62 -41.33 14.30
C GLY A 508 26.66 -42.87 14.41
N SER A 509 27.53 -43.50 13.61
CA SER A 509 27.61 -44.96 13.42
C SER A 509 27.33 -45.78 14.69
N ALA A 510 26.28 -46.60 14.66
CA ALA A 510 25.92 -47.51 15.77
C ALA A 510 27.10 -48.38 16.23
N ALA A 511 28.00 -48.76 15.31
CA ALA A 511 29.19 -49.53 15.63
C ALA A 511 30.21 -48.71 16.44
N LEU A 512 30.43 -47.44 16.10
CA LEU A 512 31.29 -46.54 16.87
C LEU A 512 30.67 -46.18 18.21
N SER A 513 29.35 -45.97 18.27
CA SER A 513 28.61 -45.74 19.50
C SER A 513 28.69 -46.96 20.44
N PHE A 514 28.56 -48.17 19.91
CA PHE A 514 28.73 -49.40 20.70
C PHE A 514 30.18 -49.62 21.14
N MET A 515 31.16 -49.30 20.28
CA MET A 515 32.57 -49.36 20.62
C MET A 515 32.91 -48.38 21.76
N LEU A 516 32.42 -47.14 21.68
CA LEU A 516 32.57 -46.14 22.75
C LEU A 516 31.91 -46.63 24.04
N PHE A 517 30.68 -47.15 23.96
CA PHE A 517 30.00 -47.73 25.11
C PHE A 517 30.81 -48.87 25.73
N ALA A 518 31.36 -49.80 24.92
CA ALA A 518 32.18 -50.90 25.41
C ALA A 518 33.48 -50.42 26.06
N ILE A 519 34.11 -49.36 25.52
CA ILE A 519 35.30 -48.73 26.11
C ILE A 519 34.95 -48.10 27.46
N VAL A 520 33.86 -47.33 27.54
CA VAL A 520 33.42 -46.67 28.78
C VAL A 520 33.00 -47.70 29.82
N ALA A 521 32.18 -48.69 29.46
CA ALA A 521 31.79 -49.77 30.36
C ALA A 521 33.01 -50.57 30.84
N GLY A 522 33.95 -50.88 29.94
CA GLY A 522 35.20 -51.58 30.30
C GLY A 522 36.10 -50.77 31.23
N ALA A 523 36.31 -49.49 30.94
CA ALA A 523 37.22 -48.63 31.70
C ALA A 523 36.59 -48.15 33.02
N VAL A 524 35.35 -47.67 32.98
CA VAL A 524 34.67 -47.08 34.15
C VAL A 524 34.07 -48.16 35.02
N TRP A 525 33.25 -49.06 34.48
CA TRP A 525 32.62 -50.11 35.32
C TRP A 525 33.60 -51.23 35.63
N GLY A 526 34.46 -51.62 34.69
CA GLY A 526 35.55 -52.55 34.98
C GLY A 526 36.57 -51.98 35.98
N GLY A 527 36.89 -50.69 35.86
CA GLY A 527 37.73 -49.97 36.83
C GLY A 527 37.08 -49.89 38.21
N LEU A 528 35.80 -49.52 38.28
CA LEU A 528 35.02 -49.47 39.52
C LEU A 528 34.91 -50.86 40.15
N ALA A 529 34.62 -51.91 39.38
CA ALA A 529 34.56 -53.27 39.87
C ALA A 529 35.91 -53.75 40.41
N LYS A 530 37.03 -53.36 39.79
CA LYS A 530 38.37 -53.69 40.26
C LYS A 530 38.73 -52.91 41.54
N CYS A 531 38.36 -51.64 41.65
CA CYS A 531 38.48 -50.87 42.89
C CYS A 531 37.62 -51.45 44.00
N LEU A 532 36.36 -51.81 43.71
CA LEU A 532 35.45 -52.44 44.65
C LEU A 532 36.00 -53.80 45.11
N HIS A 533 36.58 -54.57 44.19
CA HIS A 533 37.23 -55.84 44.51
C HIS A 533 38.46 -55.63 45.39
N LEU A 534 39.32 -54.65 45.11
CA LEU A 534 40.47 -54.32 45.98
C LEU A 534 40.05 -53.86 47.38
N ILE A 535 38.95 -53.11 47.49
CA ILE A 535 38.38 -52.68 48.78
C ILE A 535 37.75 -53.86 49.54
N LEU A 536 37.14 -54.81 48.83
CA LEU A 536 36.46 -55.97 49.43
C LEU A 536 37.38 -57.19 49.64
N SER A 537 38.56 -57.23 49.02
CA SER A 537 39.55 -58.31 49.14
C SER A 537 40.76 -57.95 50.00
N GLY A 538 40.84 -56.70 50.47
CA GLY A 538 41.86 -56.27 51.44
C GLY A 538 41.38 -56.44 52.87
N ASP A 539 41.63 -57.61 53.47
CA ASP A 539 41.88 -57.71 54.91
C ASP A 539 43.29 -58.32 55.10
N ASP A 540 44.06 -57.65 55.95
CA ASP A 540 45.35 -58.04 56.55
C ASP A 540 46.58 -58.19 55.63
N GLU A 541 47.22 -57.07 55.26
CA GLU A 541 48.69 -56.97 55.31
C GLU A 541 49.18 -55.51 55.31
N ASN A 542 49.69 -55.07 56.48
CA ASN A 542 50.62 -53.96 56.73
C ASN A 542 50.63 -52.76 55.76
N ILE A 543 49.73 -51.79 55.98
CA ILE A 543 50.00 -50.41 55.59
C ILE A 543 50.95 -49.80 56.63
N GLU A 544 52.26 -49.95 56.41
CA GLU A 544 53.27 -49.14 57.10
C GLU A 544 53.06 -47.67 56.71
N TRP A 545 52.52 -46.89 57.65
CA TRP A 545 52.59 -45.44 57.60
C TRP A 545 54.05 -45.04 57.84
N ASN A 546 54.82 -44.91 56.75
CA ASN A 546 56.13 -44.27 56.83
C ASN A 546 55.93 -42.79 57.23
N LYS A 547 56.22 -42.54 58.51
CA LYS A 547 56.49 -41.22 59.05
C LYS A 547 57.83 -40.71 58.53
N GLU A 548 57.81 -39.41 58.21
CA GLU A 548 58.91 -38.45 58.17
C GLU A 548 59.90 -38.53 56.98
N ASP A 549 59.90 -37.47 56.15
CA ASP A 549 60.81 -36.35 56.46
C ASP A 549 60.25 -34.98 55.96
N PRO A 550 60.44 -33.88 56.72
CA PRO A 550 59.94 -32.55 56.43
C PRO A 550 61.07 -31.66 55.85
N ALA A 551 60.88 -31.08 54.66
CA ALA A 551 61.44 -29.78 54.23
C ALA A 551 61.34 -29.63 52.72
N GLY A 552 60.71 -28.54 52.28
CA GLY A 552 60.69 -28.10 50.89
C GLY A 552 59.69 -26.96 50.74
N ALA A 553 60.16 -25.76 51.09
CA ALA A 553 59.42 -24.49 51.04
C ALA A 553 58.90 -24.13 49.65
#